data_AF-A0A315AML9-F1
#
_entry.id   AF-A0A315AML9-F1
#
_cell.length_a   1.000
_cell.length_b   1.000
_cell.length_c   1.000
_cell.angle_alpha   90.00
_cell.angle_beta   90.00
_cell.angle_gamma   90.00
#
_symmetry.space_group_name_H-M   'P 1'
#
loop_
_entity.id
_entity.type
_entity.pdbx_description
1 polymer ?
#
loop_
_entity_poly.entity_id
_entity_poly.type
_entity_poly.pdbx_seq_one_letter_code
_entity_poly.pdbx_strand_id
1 'polypeptide(L)'
;MQISTKPPLSELDWFAGNKDALDVYRRLSFIAHAWDDLIDKDKAVDVNSLMANLLIYLPGNPFYRRYEPDLRGIFLGAMASYMAANIMEKSGDAHKVELAHFLRYAIVNAGAYMITVTNGLERGAEILVEALPAMVPERLADYMKEHLNADQVQV
;
A
#
# COMPACT_ATOMS: atom_id res chain seq x y z
N MET A 1 -5.08 0.33 39.02
CA MET A 1 -4.51 1.00 37.84
C MET A 1 -5.36 0.59 36.65
N GLN A 2 -6.36 1.41 36.29
CA GLN A 2 -7.19 1.14 35.11
C GLN A 2 -6.36 1.48 33.88
N ILE A 3 -6.03 0.48 33.07
CA ILE A 3 -5.48 0.71 31.73
C ILE A 3 -6.64 1.28 30.92
N SER A 4 -6.69 2.62 30.80
CA SER A 4 -7.59 3.26 29.85
C SER A 4 -7.09 2.89 28.46
N THR A 5 -7.68 1.85 27.87
CA THR A 5 -7.39 1.49 26.48
C THR A 5 -8.00 2.57 25.60
N LYS A 6 -7.16 3.46 25.07
CA LYS A 6 -7.57 4.42 24.04
C LYS A 6 -8.26 3.63 22.91
N PRO A 7 -9.42 4.07 22.41
CA PRO A 7 -10.05 3.41 21.27
C PRO A 7 -9.08 3.39 20.07
N PRO A 8 -9.13 2.34 19.22
CA PRO A 8 -8.25 2.26 18.06
C PRO A 8 -8.46 3.46 17.15
N LEU A 9 -7.37 3.99 16.59
CA LEU A 9 -7.44 5.12 15.66
C LEU A 9 -8.22 4.73 14.39
N SER A 10 -9.12 5.60 13.94
CA SER A 10 -9.73 5.48 12.62
C SER A 10 -8.74 5.88 11.52
N GLU A 11 -9.01 5.50 10.27
CA GLU A 11 -8.19 5.95 9.13
C GLU A 11 -8.14 7.48 9.03
N LEU A 12 -9.21 8.18 9.42
CA LEU A 12 -9.23 9.65 9.40
C LEU A 12 -8.29 10.24 10.48
N ASP A 13 -8.18 9.57 11.62
CA ASP A 13 -7.26 9.96 12.69
C ASP A 13 -5.80 9.78 12.26
N TRP A 14 -5.52 8.81 11.38
CA TRP A 14 -4.17 8.65 10.81
C TRP A 14 -3.70 9.91 10.10
N PHE A 15 -4.62 10.66 9.49
CA PHE A 15 -4.33 11.87 8.73
C PHE A 15 -4.69 13.16 9.47
N ALA A 16 -4.72 13.14 10.80
CA ALA A 16 -5.04 14.31 11.63
C ALA A 16 -6.38 14.98 11.28
N GLY A 17 -7.38 14.21 10.83
CA GLY A 17 -8.67 14.76 10.40
C GLY A 17 -8.69 15.30 8.96
N ASN A 18 -7.59 15.19 8.22
CA ASN A 18 -7.50 15.66 6.83
C ASN A 18 -8.25 14.71 5.87
N LYS A 19 -9.44 15.12 5.44
CA LYS A 19 -10.29 14.34 4.53
C LYS A 19 -9.70 14.21 3.13
N ASP A 20 -8.99 15.21 2.64
CA ASP A 20 -8.35 15.16 1.32
C ASP A 20 -7.21 14.13 1.31
N ALA A 21 -6.43 14.05 2.39
CA ALA A 21 -5.39 13.04 2.55
C ALA A 21 -5.97 11.62 2.62
N LEU A 22 -7.06 11.43 3.38
CA LEU A 22 -7.76 10.15 3.43
C LEU A 22 -8.33 9.75 2.06
N ASP A 23 -8.88 10.70 1.31
CA ASP A 23 -9.35 10.47 -0.06
C ASP A 23 -8.20 10.04 -0.97
N VAL A 24 -7.05 10.71 -0.92
CA VAL A 24 -5.84 10.28 -1.65
C VAL A 24 -5.44 8.86 -1.27
N TYR A 25 -5.33 8.55 0.03
CA TYR A 25 -4.96 7.23 0.52
C TYR A 25 -5.88 6.13 -0.04
N ARG A 26 -7.20 6.30 0.06
CA ARG A 26 -8.17 5.32 -0.42
C ARG A 26 -8.12 5.13 -1.93
N ARG A 27 -7.93 6.22 -2.70
CA ARG A 27 -7.79 6.15 -4.16
C ARG A 27 -6.53 5.41 -4.57
N LEU A 28 -5.42 5.65 -3.89
CA LEU A 28 -4.16 4.97 -4.15
C LEU A 28 -4.25 3.48 -3.82
N SER A 29 -4.88 3.12 -2.68
CA SER A 29 -5.15 1.72 -2.35
C SER A 29 -6.01 1.04 -3.42
N PHE A 30 -7.07 1.72 -3.89
CA PHE A 30 -7.88 1.22 -5.00
C PHE A 30 -7.06 1.04 -6.29
N ILE A 31 -6.25 2.03 -6.68
CA ILE A 31 -5.40 1.95 -7.88
C ILE A 31 -4.40 0.80 -7.76
N ALA A 32 -3.78 0.62 -6.60
CA ALA A 32 -2.80 -0.44 -6.36
C ALA A 32 -3.44 -1.83 -6.50
N HIS A 33 -4.59 -2.07 -5.85
CA HIS A 33 -5.33 -3.33 -5.99
C HIS A 33 -5.81 -3.56 -7.43
N ALA A 34 -6.36 -2.52 -8.08
CA ALA A 34 -6.81 -2.63 -9.47
C ALA A 34 -5.64 -2.93 -10.43
N TRP A 35 -4.45 -2.39 -10.17
CA TRP A 35 -3.26 -2.72 -10.96
C TRP A 35 -2.84 -4.18 -10.76
N ASP A 36 -2.82 -4.66 -9.52
CA ASP A 36 -2.49 -6.06 -9.20
C ASP A 36 -3.47 -7.03 -9.85
N ASP A 37 -4.77 -6.83 -9.66
CA ASP A 37 -5.84 -7.65 -10.27
C ASP A 37 -5.75 -7.68 -11.82
N LEU A 38 -5.32 -6.57 -12.46
CA LEU A 38 -5.09 -6.53 -13.91
C LEU A 38 -3.89 -7.37 -14.36
N ILE A 39 -2.83 -7.41 -13.54
CA ILE A 39 -1.62 -8.19 -13.83
C ILE A 39 -1.87 -9.68 -13.61
N ASP A 40 -2.49 -10.02 -12.47
CA ASP A 40 -2.76 -11.40 -12.07
C ASP A 40 -3.97 -12.02 -12.80
N LYS A 41 -4.86 -11.17 -13.34
CA LYS A 41 -6.06 -11.55 -14.09
C LYS A 41 -7.01 -12.47 -13.31
N ASP A 42 -7.05 -12.31 -11.99
CA ASP A 42 -7.81 -13.16 -11.09
C ASP A 42 -9.17 -12.53 -10.71
N LYS A 43 -9.31 -11.20 -10.82
CA LYS A 43 -10.54 -10.46 -10.52
C LYS A 43 -10.94 -9.47 -11.60
N ALA A 44 -12.24 -9.18 -11.66
CA ALA A 44 -12.78 -8.14 -12.54
C ALA A 44 -12.47 -6.75 -11.97
N VAL A 45 -11.91 -5.88 -12.81
CA VAL A 45 -11.55 -4.51 -12.45
C VAL A 45 -12.53 -3.52 -13.07
N ASP A 46 -13.02 -2.57 -12.27
CA ASP A 46 -13.77 -1.41 -12.80
C ASP A 46 -12.80 -0.42 -13.45
N VAL A 47 -12.55 -0.64 -14.74
CA VAL A 47 -11.64 0.18 -15.55
C VAL A 47 -12.09 1.64 -15.63
N ASN A 48 -13.39 1.93 -15.64
CA ASN A 48 -13.87 3.32 -15.70
C ASN A 48 -13.50 4.07 -14.41
N SER A 49 -13.71 3.44 -13.25
CA SER A 49 -13.29 4.00 -11.97
C SER A 49 -11.77 4.14 -11.87
N LEU A 50 -10.99 3.17 -12.37
CA LEU A 50 -9.53 3.27 -12.44
C LEU A 50 -9.09 4.49 -13.26
N MET A 51 -9.62 4.64 -14.48
CA MET A 51 -9.28 5.75 -15.37
C MET A 51 -9.70 7.11 -14.78
N ALA A 52 -10.89 7.19 -14.17
CA ALA A 52 -11.35 8.43 -13.53
C ALA A 52 -10.48 8.82 -12.33
N ASN A 53 -10.05 7.84 -11.52
CA ASN A 53 -9.13 8.09 -10.42
C ASN A 53 -7.78 8.63 -10.91
N LEU A 54 -7.18 7.98 -11.90
CA LEU A 54 -5.86 8.36 -12.42
C LEU A 54 -5.86 9.72 -13.11
N LEU A 55 -6.88 10.02 -13.91
CA LEU A 55 -6.88 11.20 -14.79
C LEU A 55 -7.58 12.42 -14.19
N ILE A 56 -8.55 12.22 -13.29
CA ILE A 56 -9.44 13.29 -12.82
C ILE A 56 -9.33 13.48 -11.32
N TYR A 57 -9.65 12.45 -10.54
CA TYR A 57 -9.86 12.64 -9.11
C TYR A 57 -8.56 12.76 -8.32
N LEU A 58 -7.56 11.91 -8.59
CA LEU A 58 -6.27 12.00 -7.91
C LEU A 58 -5.56 13.33 -8.26
N PRO A 59 -5.42 13.73 -9.54
CA PRO A 59 -4.83 15.03 -9.88
C PRO A 59 -5.65 16.24 -9.40
N GLY A 60 -6.98 16.08 -9.24
CA GLY A 60 -7.87 17.12 -8.73
C GLY A 60 -7.79 17.34 -7.23
N ASN A 61 -7.32 16.34 -6.47
CA ASN A 61 -7.32 16.38 -5.01
C ASN A 61 -6.32 17.44 -4.48
N PRO A 62 -6.74 18.37 -3.58
CA PRO A 62 -5.87 19.42 -3.07
C PRO A 62 -4.63 18.92 -2.31
N PHE A 63 -4.79 17.85 -1.52
CA PHE A 63 -3.68 17.24 -0.79
C PHE A 63 -2.68 16.60 -1.75
N TYR A 64 -3.17 15.84 -2.74
CA TYR A 64 -2.30 15.24 -3.75
C TYR A 64 -1.50 16.32 -4.51
N ARG A 65 -2.16 17.37 -5.01
CA ARG A 65 -1.48 18.46 -5.73
C ARG A 65 -0.38 19.13 -4.90
N ARG A 66 -0.59 19.28 -3.60
CA ARG A 66 0.39 19.88 -2.69
C ARG A 66 1.66 19.02 -2.56
N TYR A 67 1.51 17.70 -2.53
CA TYR A 67 2.58 16.75 -2.26
C TYR A 67 2.92 15.88 -3.49
N GLU A 68 2.46 16.26 -4.68
CA GLU A 68 2.59 15.47 -5.91
C GLU A 68 4.05 15.09 -6.21
N PRO A 69 5.04 16.01 -6.16
CA PRO A 69 6.42 15.65 -6.50
C PRO A 69 6.97 14.54 -5.60
N ASP A 70 6.71 14.62 -4.30
CA ASP A 70 7.20 13.65 -3.31
C ASP A 70 6.49 12.30 -3.49
N LEU A 71 5.16 12.34 -3.59
CA LEU A 71 4.34 11.14 -3.79
C LEU A 71 4.70 10.44 -5.10
N ARG A 72 4.93 11.17 -6.19
CA ARG A 72 5.37 10.59 -7.47
C ARG A 72 6.71 9.88 -7.36
N GLY A 73 7.67 10.44 -6.62
CA GLY A 73 8.94 9.78 -6.35
C GLY A 73 8.76 8.47 -5.59
N ILE A 74 7.92 8.46 -4.55
CA ILE A 74 7.59 7.26 -3.78
C ILE A 74 6.90 6.21 -4.66
N PHE A 75 5.93 6.61 -5.50
CA PHE A 75 5.24 5.69 -6.40
C PHE A 75 6.16 5.08 -7.44
N LEU A 76 7.06 5.87 -8.03
CA LEU A 76 8.01 5.33 -8.99
C LEU A 76 8.85 4.20 -8.37
N GLY A 77 9.31 4.41 -7.14
CA GLY A 77 10.01 3.37 -6.37
C GLY A 77 9.12 2.16 -6.09
N ALA A 78 7.90 2.38 -5.60
CA ALA A 78 6.95 1.30 -5.31
C ALA A 78 6.58 0.47 -6.55
N MET A 79 6.41 1.12 -7.72
CA MET A 79 6.16 0.44 -8.99
C MET A 79 7.33 -0.45 -9.39
N ALA A 80 8.56 0.05 -9.28
CA ALA A 80 9.75 -0.75 -9.56
C ALA A 80 9.88 -1.94 -8.59
N SER A 81 9.59 -1.73 -7.30
CA SER A 81 9.57 -2.79 -6.29
C SER A 81 8.52 -3.86 -6.59
N TYR A 82 7.31 -3.46 -6.98
CA TYR A 82 6.24 -4.38 -7.39
C TYR A 82 6.67 -5.23 -8.59
N MET A 83 7.19 -4.59 -9.64
CA MET A 83 7.68 -5.30 -10.82
C MET A 83 8.81 -6.29 -10.49
N ALA A 84 9.72 -5.91 -9.59
CA ALA A 84 10.79 -6.78 -9.12
C ALA A 84 10.26 -7.95 -8.29
N ALA A 85 9.29 -7.72 -7.40
CA ALA A 85 8.64 -8.76 -6.60
C ALA A 85 8.03 -9.84 -7.51
N ASN A 86 7.27 -9.44 -8.54
CA ASN A 86 6.66 -10.38 -9.49
C ASN A 86 7.69 -11.23 -10.26
N ILE A 87 8.91 -10.71 -10.48
CA ILE A 87 10.01 -11.48 -11.09
C ILE A 87 10.62 -12.44 -10.07
N MET A 88 10.81 -11.98 -8.84
CA MET A 88 11.40 -12.76 -7.74
C MET A 88 10.48 -13.92 -7.32
N GLU A 89 9.17 -13.73 -7.27
CA GLU A 89 8.17 -14.76 -6.98
C GLU A 89 8.29 -15.97 -7.93
N LYS A 90 8.58 -15.72 -9.21
CA LYS A 90 8.68 -16.74 -10.26
C LYS A 90 10.03 -17.47 -10.28
N SER A 91 10.93 -17.15 -9.35
CA SER A 91 12.29 -17.68 -9.39
C SER A 91 12.45 -19.06 -8.73
N GLY A 92 11.47 -19.50 -7.93
CA GLY A 92 11.56 -20.71 -7.11
C GLY A 92 12.59 -20.64 -5.95
N ASP A 93 13.25 -19.50 -5.78
CA ASP A 93 14.25 -19.26 -4.73
C ASP A 93 13.57 -18.68 -3.49
N ALA A 94 13.62 -19.43 -2.38
CA ALA A 94 12.98 -19.05 -1.13
C ALA A 94 13.41 -17.68 -0.60
N HIS A 95 14.69 -17.30 -0.75
CA HIS A 95 15.16 -16.01 -0.29
C HIS A 95 14.65 -14.87 -1.19
N LYS A 96 14.56 -15.10 -2.50
CA LYS A 96 13.95 -14.11 -3.42
C LYS A 96 12.47 -13.93 -3.14
N VAL A 97 11.73 -15.00 -2.82
CA VAL A 97 10.32 -14.91 -2.40
C VAL A 97 10.19 -14.12 -1.09
N GLU A 98 11.06 -14.34 -0.11
CA GLU A 98 11.08 -13.52 1.11
C GLU A 98 11.29 -12.02 0.81
N LEU A 99 12.23 -11.70 -0.09
CA LEU A 99 12.45 -10.30 -0.51
C LEU A 99 11.28 -9.74 -1.32
N ALA A 100 10.59 -10.56 -2.11
CA ALA A 100 9.41 -10.15 -2.86
C ALA A 100 8.28 -9.68 -1.93
N HIS A 101 8.06 -10.37 -0.80
CA HIS A 101 7.11 -9.94 0.24
C HIS A 101 7.40 -8.51 0.71
N PHE A 102 8.65 -8.24 1.08
CA PHE A 102 9.08 -6.90 1.49
C PHE A 102 8.83 -5.85 0.38
N LEU A 103 9.18 -6.18 -0.87
CA LEU A 103 9.05 -5.28 -2.00
C LEU A 103 7.59 -4.98 -2.38
N ARG A 104 6.67 -5.94 -2.24
CA ARG A 104 5.23 -5.72 -2.50
C ARG A 104 4.65 -4.60 -1.64
N TYR A 105 5.11 -4.48 -0.39
CA TYR A 105 4.63 -3.45 0.52
C TYR A 105 5.34 -2.10 0.38
N ALA A 106 6.18 -1.89 -0.63
CA ALA A 106 6.84 -0.60 -0.85
C ALA A 106 5.85 0.57 -1.00
N ILE A 107 4.63 0.32 -1.50
CA ILE A 107 3.55 1.32 -1.62
C ILE A 107 3.10 1.88 -0.27
N VAL A 108 3.27 1.13 0.82
CA VAL A 108 2.92 1.56 2.18
C VAL A 108 3.70 2.81 2.61
N ASN A 109 4.89 3.04 2.03
CA ASN A 109 5.65 4.25 2.26
C ASN A 109 4.92 5.51 1.80
N ALA A 110 4.00 5.43 0.84
CA ALA A 110 3.13 6.56 0.49
C ALA A 110 2.16 6.87 1.65
N GLY A 111 1.53 5.85 2.22
CA GLY A 111 0.70 5.98 3.42
C GLY A 111 1.47 6.57 4.60
N ALA A 112 2.67 6.06 4.86
CA ALA A 112 3.55 6.55 5.92
C ALA A 112 3.99 8.00 5.72
N TYR A 113 4.33 8.38 4.48
CA TYR A 113 4.62 9.76 4.13
C TYR A 113 3.42 10.66 4.41
N MET A 114 2.21 10.27 3.96
CA MET A 114 0.99 11.05 4.17
C MET A 114 0.67 11.24 5.66
N ILE A 115 0.75 10.18 6.46
CA ILE A 115 0.61 10.23 7.92
C ILE A 115 1.63 11.19 8.53
N THR A 116 2.88 11.12 8.07
CA THR A 116 3.97 11.93 8.61
C THR A 116 3.78 13.41 8.30
N VAL A 117 3.43 13.77 7.05
CA VAL A 117 3.27 15.19 6.68
C VAL A 117 2.02 15.83 7.27
N THR A 118 1.01 15.04 7.66
CA THR A 118 -0.19 15.56 8.35
C THR A 118 -0.01 15.71 9.86
N ASN A 119 0.85 14.88 10.48
CA ASN A 119 0.97 14.82 11.95
C ASN A 119 2.31 15.36 12.48
N GLY A 120 3.32 15.51 11.64
CA GLY A 120 4.72 15.67 12.08
C GLY A 120 5.40 14.32 12.28
N LEU A 121 6.74 14.33 12.35
CA LEU A 121 7.57 13.13 12.35
C LEU A 121 7.32 12.22 13.55
N GLU A 122 7.37 12.77 14.76
CA GLU A 122 7.27 12.01 16.00
C GLU A 122 5.87 11.41 16.17
N ARG A 123 4.83 12.23 16.00
CA ARG A 123 3.45 11.76 16.10
C ARG A 123 3.08 10.81 14.96
N GLY A 124 3.60 11.05 13.76
CA GLY A 124 3.42 10.16 12.61
C GLY A 124 3.99 8.77 12.88
N ALA A 125 5.17 8.67 13.48
CA ALA A 125 5.77 7.39 13.87
C ALA A 125 4.91 6.63 14.89
N GLU A 126 4.33 7.32 15.88
CA GLU A 126 3.40 6.69 16.84
C GLU A 126 2.14 6.13 16.15
N ILE A 127 1.57 6.90 15.21
CA ILE A 127 0.39 6.45 14.44
C ILE A 127 0.74 5.25 13.57
N LEU A 128 1.93 5.23 12.98
CA LEU A 128 2.37 4.13 12.12
C LEU A 128 2.43 2.79 12.85
N VAL A 129 2.76 2.78 14.15
CA VAL A 129 2.73 1.55 14.97
C VAL A 129 1.34 0.90 14.95
N GLU A 130 0.28 1.72 14.96
CA GLU A 130 -1.10 1.23 14.91
C GLU A 130 -1.60 0.99 13.48
N ALA A 131 -1.20 1.83 12.52
CA ALA A 131 -1.70 1.78 11.15
C ALA A 131 -1.07 0.66 10.30
N LEU A 132 0.22 0.37 10.48
CA LEU A 132 0.96 -0.58 9.64
C LEU A 132 0.35 -1.99 9.61
N PRO A 133 -0.12 -2.59 10.73
CA PRO A 133 -0.78 -3.89 10.69
C PRO A 133 -2.04 -3.94 9.82
N ALA A 134 -2.73 -2.80 9.63
CA ALA A 134 -3.87 -2.70 8.73
C ALA A 134 -3.44 -2.52 7.26
N MET A 135 -2.30 -1.87 7.02
CA MET A 135 -1.74 -1.66 5.68
C MET A 135 -0.99 -2.88 5.14
N VAL A 136 -0.41 -3.69 6.03
CA VAL A 136 0.38 -4.91 5.74
C VAL A 136 -0.25 -6.09 6.50
N PRO A 137 -1.44 -6.55 6.09
CA PRO A 137 -2.16 -7.57 6.84
C PRO A 137 -1.53 -8.97 6.69
N GLU A 138 -0.89 -9.24 5.56
CA GLU A 138 -0.36 -10.57 5.24
C GLU A 138 0.96 -10.84 5.97
N ARG A 139 1.07 -12.04 6.56
CA ARG A 139 2.30 -12.48 7.20
C ARG A 139 3.22 -13.14 6.17
N LEU A 140 4.53 -12.94 6.34
CA LEU A 140 5.55 -13.55 5.50
C LEU A 140 5.39 -15.08 5.38
N ALA A 141 5.04 -15.77 6.47
CA ALA A 141 4.86 -17.22 6.45
C ALA A 141 3.72 -17.68 5.52
N ASP A 142 2.63 -16.92 5.46
CA ASP A 142 1.49 -17.21 4.59
C ASP A 142 1.86 -16.94 3.13
N TYR A 143 2.50 -15.79 2.87
CA TYR A 143 3.00 -15.42 1.56
C TYR A 143 4.01 -16.43 0.99
N MET A 144 4.98 -16.88 1.81
CA MET A 144 5.94 -17.91 1.41
C MET A 144 5.24 -19.23 1.05
N LYS A 145 4.21 -19.60 1.81
CA LYS A 145 3.44 -20.82 1.55
C LYS A 145 2.70 -20.74 0.22
N GLU A 146 2.16 -19.58 -0.15
CA GLU A 146 1.49 -19.37 -1.42
C GLU A 146 2.46 -19.52 -2.60
N HIS A 147 3.58 -18.78 -2.56
CA HIS A 147 4.45 -18.66 -3.74
C HIS A 147 5.47 -19.81 -3.90
N LEU A 148 5.86 -20.52 -2.84
CA LEU A 148 6.77 -21.67 -2.95
C LEU A 148 6.06 -23.00 -3.21
N ASN A 149 4.76 -23.11 -2.91
CA ASN A 149 3.99 -24.32 -3.20
C ASN A 149 3.26 -24.25 -4.56
N ALA A 150 3.16 -23.07 -5.18
CA ALA A 150 2.52 -22.89 -6.48
C ALA A 150 3.21 -23.69 -7.61
N ASP A 151 4.51 -23.94 -7.51
CA ASP A 151 5.28 -24.74 -8.48
C ASP A 151 4.96 -26.26 -8.43
N GLN A 152 4.21 -26.74 -7.44
CA GLN A 152 3.81 -28.16 -7.36
C GLN A 152 2.49 -28.49 -8.08
N VAL A 153 1.81 -27.49 -8.67
CA VAL A 153 0.47 -27.68 -9.28
C VAL A 153 0.51 -27.71 -10.82
N GLN A 154 1.64 -27.42 -11.45
CA GLN A 154 1.80 -27.59 -12.90
C GLN A 154 2.46 -28.94 -13.22
N VAL A 155 1.61 -29.96 -13.38
CA VAL A 155 1.93 -31.25 -14.05
C VAL A 155 1.88 -31.07 -15.56
#